data_AF-A0A965L9Y6-F1
#
_entry.id   AF-A0A965L9Y6-F1
#
_cell.length_a   1.000
_cell.length_b   1.000
_cell.length_c   1.000
_cell.angle_alpha   90.00
_cell.angle_beta   90.00
_cell.angle_gamma   90.00
#
_symmetry.space_group_name_H-M   'P 1'
#
loop_
_entity.id
_entity.type
_entity.pdbx_description
1 polymer ?
#
loop_
_entity_poly.entity_id
_entity_poly.type
_entity_poly.pdbx_seq_one_letter_code
_entity_poly.pdbx_strand_id
1 'polypeptide(L)'
;MYTIGQVLFVVLSKKSQVYPMQVVEVITKKTLKGEETRYLLQGGTDKTSTVFLDEVDGEVFDSAEMTRDILVRRATAQVNRLVDTAVQKSKEWYAGRDPQTIQGLPDLAPPRSTPQLEVVRDDDERATVVLPDGTVAKIKIPSV
;
A
#
# COMPACT_ATOMS: atom_id res chain seq x y z
N MET A 1 -2.47 -32.91 -3.29
CA MET A 1 -1.25 -33.59 -2.81
C MET A 1 -0.09 -32.75 -3.27
N TYR A 2 0.78 -32.32 -2.35
CA TYR A 2 1.89 -31.44 -2.69
C TYR A 2 3.13 -32.24 -3.08
N THR A 3 3.95 -31.71 -3.98
CA THR A 3 5.18 -32.34 -4.41
C THR A 3 6.40 -31.72 -3.74
N ILE A 4 7.43 -32.52 -3.50
CA ILE A 4 8.72 -32.01 -3.00
C ILE A 4 9.28 -31.04 -4.04
N GLY A 5 9.75 -29.88 -3.57
CA GLY A 5 10.24 -28.78 -4.40
C GLY A 5 9.16 -27.80 -4.85
N GLN A 6 7.88 -28.11 -4.66
CA GLN A 6 6.78 -27.18 -4.95
C GLN A 6 6.88 -25.93 -4.06
N VAL A 7 6.67 -24.77 -4.67
CA VAL A 7 6.56 -23.50 -3.94
C VAL A 7 5.10 -23.22 -3.63
N LEU A 8 4.82 -22.96 -2.37
CA LEU A 8 3.52 -22.57 -1.84
C LEU A 8 3.59 -21.11 -1.37
N PHE A 9 2.46 -20.43 -1.44
CA PHE A 9 2.31 -19.03 -1.03
C PHE A 9 1.47 -18.99 0.23
N VAL A 10 2.07 -18.55 1.33
CA VAL A 10 1.40 -18.44 2.63
C VAL A 10 1.01 -16.99 2.87
N VAL A 11 -0.28 -16.73 3.03
CA VAL A 11 -0.80 -15.47 3.52
C VAL A 11 -0.87 -15.54 5.04
N LEU A 12 0.01 -14.81 5.73
CA LEU A 12 0.08 -14.83 7.19
C LEU A 12 -1.15 -14.15 7.81
N SER A 13 -1.75 -14.74 8.84
CA SER A 13 -2.96 -14.19 9.48
C SER A 13 -2.66 -12.91 10.27
N LYS A 14 -1.50 -12.85 10.93
CA LYS A 14 -1.10 -11.76 11.85
C LYS A 14 -0.40 -10.60 11.17
N LYS A 15 0.24 -10.85 10.03
CA LYS A 15 0.98 -9.87 9.25
C LYS A 15 0.37 -9.87 7.86
N SER A 16 -0.08 -8.73 7.35
CA SER A 16 -0.61 -8.61 5.99
C SER A 16 0.50 -8.78 4.94
N GLN A 17 1.12 -9.96 4.91
CA GLN A 17 2.29 -10.30 4.11
C GLN A 17 2.10 -11.70 3.54
N VAL A 18 2.46 -11.83 2.26
CA VAL A 18 2.57 -13.12 1.57
C VAL A 18 4.01 -13.60 1.68
N TYR A 19 4.20 -14.85 2.08
CA TYR A 19 5.50 -15.45 2.25
C TYR A 19 5.62 -16.74 1.41
N PRO A 20 6.60 -16.85 0.51
CA PRO A 20 6.82 -18.07 -0.26
C PRO A 20 7.52 -19.12 0.60
N MET A 21 7.04 -20.36 0.53
CA MET A 21 7.64 -21.50 1.23
C MET A 21 7.76 -22.69 0.28
N GLN A 22 8.86 -23.43 0.35
CA GLN A 22 9.08 -24.62 -0.48
C GLN A 22 8.80 -25.88 0.33
N VAL A 23 8.11 -26.85 -0.28
CA VAL A 23 7.96 -28.20 0.30
C VAL A 23 9.29 -28.92 0.23
N VAL A 24 9.88 -29.23 1.39
CA VAL A 24 11.18 -29.90 1.47
C VAL A 24 11.05 -31.38 1.79
N GLU A 25 10.03 -31.78 2.55
CA GLU A 25 9.81 -33.18 2.92
C GLU A 25 8.33 -33.54 2.92
N VAL A 26 8.06 -34.80 2.58
CA VAL A 26 6.74 -35.43 2.70
C VAL A 26 6.89 -36.64 3.61
N ILE A 27 6.29 -36.56 4.80
CA ILE A 27 6.38 -37.61 5.82
C ILE A 27 5.06 -38.37 5.80
N THR A 28 5.12 -39.62 5.37
CA THR A 28 3.93 -40.49 5.32
C THR A 28 4.06 -41.59 6.37
N LYS A 29 3.22 -41.52 7.40
CA LYS A 29 3.19 -42.48 8.50
C LYS A 29 2.05 -43.46 8.28
N LYS A 30 2.40 -44.72 8.06
CA LYS A 30 1.44 -45.83 7.97
C LYS A 30 1.31 -46.50 9.32
N THR A 31 0.08 -46.59 9.81
CA THR A 31 -0.25 -47.25 11.08
C THR A 31 -1.38 -48.24 10.84
N LEU A 32 -1.63 -49.14 11.81
CA LEU A 32 -2.79 -50.03 11.79
C LEU A 32 -4.14 -49.27 11.73
N LYS A 33 -4.15 -47.98 12.09
CA LYS A 33 -5.34 -47.12 12.08
C LYS A 33 -5.52 -46.34 10.76
N GLY A 34 -4.54 -46.38 9.86
CA GLY A 34 -4.56 -45.62 8.61
C GLY A 34 -3.23 -44.95 8.27
N GLU A 35 -3.28 -44.11 7.24
CA GLU A 35 -2.14 -43.39 6.65
C GLU A 35 -2.28 -41.89 6.93
N GLU A 36 -1.22 -41.28 7.47
CA GLU A 36 -1.15 -39.86 7.78
C GLU A 36 0.01 -39.23 7.00
N THR A 37 -0.25 -38.15 6.26
CA THR A 37 0.76 -37.44 5.48
C THR A 37 0.95 -36.03 6.03
N ARG A 38 2.19 -35.71 6.44
CA ARG A 38 2.60 -34.37 6.87
C ARG A 38 3.62 -33.80 5.88
N TYR A 39 3.62 -32.48 5.74
CA TYR A 39 4.49 -31.75 4.82
C TYR A 39 5.36 -30.79 5.60
N LEU A 40 6.68 -30.84 5.38
CA LEU A 40 7.62 -29.90 5.97
C LEU A 40 7.90 -28.79 4.94
N LEU A 41 7.75 -27.55 5.36
CA LEU A 41 7.96 -26.36 4.55
C LEU A 41 9.21 -25.61 5.00
N GLN A 42 9.91 -25.02 4.05
CA GLN A 42 11.07 -24.18 4.28
C GLN A 42 10.85 -22.78 3.73
N GLY A 43 11.15 -21.78 4.56
CA GLY A 43 10.96 -20.38 4.24
C GLY A 43 12.27 -19.66 3.88
N GLY A 44 12.26 -18.86 2.81
CA GLY A 44 13.38 -17.99 2.46
C GLY A 44 14.67 -18.73 2.08
N THR A 45 15.81 -18.04 2.20
CA THR A 45 17.15 -18.60 1.89
C THR A 45 17.79 -19.33 3.06
N ASP A 46 17.26 -19.15 4.26
CA ASP A 46 17.78 -19.79 5.46
C ASP A 46 17.28 -21.23 5.53
N LYS A 47 18.21 -22.17 5.39
CA LYS A 47 17.87 -23.60 5.37
C LYS A 47 17.49 -24.15 6.75
N THR A 48 17.65 -23.37 7.82
CA THR A 48 17.40 -23.81 9.19
C THR A 48 15.96 -23.59 9.65
N SER A 49 15.24 -22.64 9.04
CA SER A 49 13.86 -22.34 9.39
C SER A 49 12.90 -23.26 8.62
N THR A 50 12.48 -24.34 9.26
CA THR A 50 11.46 -25.26 8.73
C THR A 50 10.24 -25.28 9.65
N VAL A 51 9.06 -25.40 9.06
CA VAL A 51 7.77 -25.42 9.75
C VAL A 51 6.86 -26.45 9.06
N PHE A 52 6.09 -27.20 9.84
CA PHE A 52 5.12 -28.11 9.24
C PHE A 52 3.93 -27.35 8.66
N LEU A 53 3.39 -27.81 7.53
CA LEU A 53 2.25 -27.18 6.86
C LEU A 53 1.03 -27.01 7.80
N ASP A 54 0.79 -27.96 8.70
CA ASP A 54 -0.28 -27.95 9.70
C ASP A 54 -0.05 -26.96 10.86
N GLU A 55 1.18 -26.49 11.05
CA GLU A 55 1.57 -25.54 12.10
C GLU A 55 1.65 -24.09 11.57
N VAL A 56 1.45 -23.88 10.26
CA VAL A 56 1.47 -22.56 9.63
C VAL A 56 0.28 -21.72 10.07
N ASP A 57 0.53 -20.57 10.68
CA ASP A 57 -0.48 -19.56 11.04
C ASP A 57 -0.84 -18.68 9.83
N GLY A 58 -1.57 -19.27 8.87
CA GLY A 58 -1.95 -18.58 7.65
C GLY A 58 -2.75 -19.44 6.67
N GLU A 59 -3.14 -18.81 5.57
CA GLU A 59 -3.76 -19.50 4.44
C GLU A 59 -2.70 -19.86 3.39
N VAL A 60 -2.73 -21.10 2.92
CA VAL A 60 -1.72 -21.62 1.97
C VAL A 60 -2.35 -21.80 0.60
N PHE A 61 -1.67 -21.29 -0.42
CA PHE A 61 -2.05 -21.37 -1.82
C PHE A 61 -0.94 -22.03 -2.64
N ASP A 62 -1.31 -22.71 -3.71
CA ASP A 62 -0.40 -23.43 -4.61
C ASP A 62 0.13 -22.58 -5.78
N SER A 63 -0.46 -21.40 -5.99
CA SER A 63 -0.13 -20.48 -7.10
C SER A 63 -0.12 -19.03 -6.65
N ALA A 64 0.79 -18.26 -7.24
CA ALA A 64 0.88 -16.81 -7.02
C ALA A 64 -0.36 -16.08 -7.58
N GLU A 65 -0.87 -16.56 -8.71
CA GLU A 65 -2.07 -16.04 -9.38
C GLU A 65 -3.30 -16.23 -8.49
N MET A 66 -3.50 -17.44 -7.97
CA MET A 66 -4.61 -17.71 -7.05
C MET A 66 -4.52 -16.83 -5.79
N THR A 67 -3.32 -16.70 -5.22
CA THR A 67 -3.07 -15.85 -4.06
C THR A 67 -3.44 -14.40 -4.36
N ARG A 68 -3.00 -13.88 -5.52
CA ARG A 68 -3.31 -12.51 -5.97
C ARG A 68 -4.82 -12.29 -6.09
N ASP A 69 -5.52 -13.18 -6.77
CA ASP A 69 -6.96 -13.03 -7.02
C ASP A 69 -7.76 -13.02 -5.72
N ILE A 70 -7.42 -13.91 -4.79
CA ILE A 70 -8.02 -13.96 -3.45
C ILE A 70 -7.79 -12.65 -2.69
N LEU A 71 -6.55 -12.15 -2.69
CA LEU A 71 -6.18 -10.94 -1.97
C LEU A 71 -6.84 -9.69 -2.56
N VAL A 72 -6.85 -9.55 -3.89
CA VAL A 72 -7.52 -8.45 -4.59
C VAL A 72 -9.01 -8.46 -4.25
N ARG A 73 -9.68 -9.62 -4.36
CA ARG A 73 -11.10 -9.76 -4.04
C ARG A 73 -11.40 -9.35 -2.59
N ARG A 74 -10.56 -9.76 -1.64
CA ARG A 74 -10.71 -9.40 -0.21
C ARG A 74 -10.51 -7.91 0.02
N ALA A 75 -9.48 -7.32 -0.59
CA ALA A 75 -9.22 -5.89 -0.51
C ALA A 75 -10.38 -5.07 -1.07
N THR A 76 -10.88 -5.44 -2.25
CA THR A 76 -12.06 -4.79 -2.87
C THR A 76 -13.28 -4.90 -1.96
N ALA A 77 -13.56 -6.08 -1.40
CA ALA A 77 -14.68 -6.25 -0.48
C ALA A 77 -14.55 -5.39 0.79
N GLN A 78 -13.33 -5.24 1.32
CA GLN A 78 -13.06 -4.38 2.48
C GLN A 78 -13.25 -2.90 2.14
N VAL A 79 -12.75 -2.45 0.99
CA VAL A 79 -12.96 -1.07 0.50
C VAL A 79 -14.45 -0.78 0.35
N ASN A 80 -15.20 -1.68 -0.29
CA ASN A 80 -16.64 -1.51 -0.46
C ASN A 80 -17.36 -1.38 0.87
N ARG A 81 -17.04 -2.23 1.86
CA ARG A 81 -17.61 -2.12 3.22
C ARG A 81 -17.31 -0.77 3.89
N LEU A 82 -16.11 -0.24 3.72
CA LEU A 82 -15.75 1.07 4.27
C LEU A 82 -16.59 2.19 3.63
N VAL A 83 -16.74 2.15 2.30
CA VAL A 83 -17.56 3.10 1.54
C VAL A 83 -19.03 2.97 1.93
N ASP A 84 -19.58 1.77 1.96
CA ASP A 84 -20.97 1.51 2.33
C ASP A 84 -21.28 2.00 3.76
N THR A 85 -20.36 1.76 4.70
CA THR A 85 -20.48 2.27 6.08
C THR A 85 -20.47 3.79 6.10
N ALA A 86 -19.63 4.44 5.30
CA ALA A 86 -19.58 5.89 5.21
C ALA A 86 -20.86 6.46 4.58
N VAL A 87 -21.38 5.83 3.52
CA VAL A 87 -22.66 6.18 2.88
C VAL A 87 -23.83 6.00 3.84
N GLN A 88 -23.82 4.95 4.66
CA GLN A 88 -24.86 4.74 5.66
C GLN A 88 -24.82 5.83 6.74
N LYS A 89 -23.63 6.14 7.26
CA LYS A 89 -23.46 7.23 8.24
C LYS A 89 -23.82 8.60 7.65
N SER A 90 -23.53 8.86 6.38
CA SER A 90 -23.89 10.14 5.76
C SER A 90 -25.41 10.32 5.67
N LYS A 91 -26.16 9.25 5.35
CA LYS A 91 -27.63 9.27 5.36
C LYS A 91 -28.18 9.55 6.76
N GLU A 92 -27.59 8.92 7.79
CA GLU A 92 -27.98 9.11 9.18
C GLU A 92 -27.67 10.53 9.67
N TRP A 93 -26.49 11.07 9.37
CA TRP A 93 -26.03 12.35 9.89
C TRP A 93 -26.60 13.56 9.15
N TYR A 94 -26.86 13.42 7.85
CA TYR A 94 -27.21 14.55 6.97
C TYR A 94 -28.61 14.45 6.36
N ALA A 95 -29.45 13.52 6.84
CA ALA A 95 -30.89 13.46 6.62
C ALA A 95 -31.33 13.71 5.15
N GLY A 96 -30.81 12.90 4.22
CA GLY A 96 -31.30 12.87 2.84
C GLY A 96 -30.76 13.95 1.89
N ARG A 97 -29.74 14.73 2.29
CA ARG A 97 -28.93 15.46 1.29
C ARG A 97 -27.96 14.48 0.64
N ASP A 98 -28.21 14.15 -0.64
CA ASP A 98 -27.24 13.39 -1.43
C ASP A 98 -25.90 14.13 -1.45
N PRO A 99 -24.77 13.41 -1.33
CA PRO A 99 -23.45 14.01 -1.49
C PRO A 99 -23.40 14.71 -2.84
N GLN A 100 -23.33 16.05 -2.80
CA GLN A 100 -23.20 16.87 -3.98
C GLN A 100 -21.90 16.47 -4.68
N THR A 101 -22.00 15.89 -5.87
CA THR A 101 -20.85 15.88 -6.78
C THR A 101 -20.58 17.34 -7.08
N ILE A 102 -19.39 17.84 -6.79
CA ILE A 102 -19.00 19.21 -7.19
C ILE A 102 -18.97 19.21 -8.73
N GLN A 103 -20.10 19.52 -9.35
CA GLN A 103 -20.18 19.78 -10.78
C GLN A 103 -19.73 21.21 -10.98
N GLY A 104 -18.54 21.35 -11.55
CA GLY A 104 -17.89 22.65 -11.73
C GLY A 104 -17.23 23.13 -10.44
N LEU A 105 -16.03 22.62 -10.17
CA LEU A 105 -15.05 23.57 -9.66
C LEU A 105 -15.01 24.71 -10.70
N PRO A 106 -15.24 25.98 -10.33
CA PRO A 106 -14.75 27.06 -11.18
C PRO A 106 -13.29 26.73 -11.43
N ASP A 107 -12.91 26.62 -12.70
CA ASP A 107 -11.54 26.37 -13.14
C ASP A 107 -10.66 27.19 -12.20
N LEU A 108 -9.96 26.50 -11.29
CA LEU A 108 -9.19 27.18 -10.26
C LEU A 108 -8.21 27.99 -11.07
N ALA A 109 -8.44 29.30 -11.12
CA ALA A 109 -7.69 30.20 -11.99
C ALA A 109 -6.22 29.79 -11.84
N PRO A 110 -5.50 29.59 -12.96
CA PRO A 110 -4.14 29.08 -12.92
C PRO A 110 -3.41 29.85 -11.83
N PRO A 111 -2.62 29.15 -10.98
CA PRO A 111 -2.02 29.75 -9.79
C PRO A 111 -1.50 31.12 -10.20
N ARG A 112 -2.04 32.18 -9.57
CA ARG A 112 -1.68 33.56 -9.89
C ARG A 112 -0.18 33.57 -10.07
N SER A 113 0.24 33.96 -11.27
CA SER A 113 1.62 33.99 -11.69
C SER A 113 2.46 34.35 -10.48
N THR A 114 3.33 33.42 -10.07
CA THR A 114 4.37 33.70 -9.07
C THR A 114 4.87 35.11 -9.37
N PRO A 115 4.86 36.06 -8.40
CA PRO A 115 5.32 37.40 -8.67
C PRO A 115 6.67 37.26 -9.36
N GLN A 116 6.72 37.62 -10.64
CA GLN A 116 7.96 37.56 -11.40
C GLN A 116 8.84 38.58 -10.70
N LEU A 117 9.83 38.09 -9.94
CA LEU A 117 10.91 38.90 -9.44
C LEU A 117 11.57 39.52 -10.67
N GLU A 118 11.24 40.77 -10.97
CA GLU A 118 12.04 41.61 -11.86
C GLU A 118 13.39 41.82 -11.16
N VAL A 119 14.31 40.90 -11.41
CA VAL A 119 15.70 41.09 -11.04
C VAL A 119 16.29 42.08 -12.03
N VAL A 120 16.13 43.37 -11.75
CA VAL A 120 16.97 44.40 -12.36
C VAL A 120 18.36 44.18 -11.78
N ARG A 121 19.23 43.51 -12.54
CA ARG A 121 20.65 43.40 -12.23
C ARG A 121 21.28 44.75 -12.58
N ASP A 122 21.48 45.58 -11.57
CA ASP A 122 22.54 46.59 -11.64
C ASP A 122 23.88 45.88 -11.33
N ASP A 123 24.95 46.31 -11.99
CA ASP A 123 26.31 45.73 -11.98
C ASP A 123 26.99 45.64 -10.59
N ASP A 124 26.29 45.97 -9.50
CA ASP A 124 26.81 46.01 -8.13
C ASP A 124 25.99 45.15 -7.16
N GLU A 125 26.11 43.81 -7.22
CA GLU A 125 25.76 42.79 -6.17
C GLU A 125 24.56 43.07 -5.20
N ARG A 126 23.56 43.85 -5.60
CA ARG A 126 22.48 44.34 -4.75
C ARG A 126 21.17 44.16 -5.48
N ALA A 127 20.27 43.38 -4.90
CA ALA A 127 18.91 43.24 -5.39
C ALA A 127 17.99 44.23 -4.68
N THR A 128 17.11 44.89 -5.43
CA THR A 128 16.05 45.76 -4.88
C THR A 128 14.74 44.98 -4.87
N VAL A 129 14.06 44.89 -3.73
CA VAL A 129 12.81 44.17 -3.55
C VAL A 129 11.74 45.13 -3.02
N VAL A 130 10.57 45.14 -3.65
CA VAL A 130 9.40 45.89 -3.19
C VAL A 130 8.49 44.96 -2.38
N LEU A 131 8.17 45.36 -1.15
CA LEU A 131 7.33 44.61 -0.23
C LEU A 131 5.83 44.90 -0.46
N PRO A 132 4.93 44.05 0.08
CA PRO A 132 3.48 44.19 -0.14
C PRO A 132 2.85 45.47 0.41
N ASP A 133 3.57 46.18 1.30
CA ASP A 133 3.20 47.47 1.87
C ASP A 133 3.67 48.67 1.01
N GLY A 134 4.30 48.39 -0.13
CA GLY A 134 4.86 49.41 -1.03
C GLY A 134 6.26 49.89 -0.62
N THR A 135 6.85 49.34 0.45
CA THR A 135 8.18 49.71 0.92
C THR A 135 9.25 49.05 0.05
N VAL A 136 10.30 49.79 -0.33
CA VAL A 136 11.40 49.29 -1.18
C VAL A 136 12.64 49.01 -0.33
N ALA A 137 13.15 47.78 -0.36
CA ALA A 137 14.35 47.36 0.37
C ALA A 137 15.48 46.94 -0.60
N LYS A 138 16.72 47.31 -0.29
CA LYS A 138 17.92 46.88 -1.02
C LYS A 138 18.67 45.84 -0.20
N ILE A 139 18.86 44.64 -0.76
CA ILE A 139 19.53 43.51 -0.11
C ILE A 139 20.79 43.10 -0.90
N LYS A 140 21.90 42.94 -0.18
CA LYS A 140 23.15 42.40 -0.73
C LYS A 140 23.09 40.88 -0.68
N ILE A 141 23.18 40.22 -1.83
CA ILE A 141 23.12 38.75 -1.90
C ILE A 141 24.56 38.23 -1.85
N PRO A 142 24.94 37.37 -0.88
CA PRO A 142 26.26 36.76 -0.86
C PRO A 142 26.38 35.72 -1.97
N SER A 143 27.47 35.79 -2.74
CA SER A 143 27.81 34.89 -3.84
C SER A 143 28.09 33.48 -3.30
N VAL A 144 27.43 32.46 -3.85
CA VAL A 144 27.71 31.03 -3.60
C VAL A 144 28.68 30.50 -4.64
#